data_AF-A0A3D0NIE1-F1
#
_entry.id   AF-A0A3D0NIE1-F1
#
_cell.length_a   1.000
_cell.length_b   1.000
_cell.length_c   1.000
_cell.angle_alpha   90.00
_cell.angle_beta   90.00
_cell.angle_gamma   90.00
#
_symmetry.space_group_name_H-M   'P 1'
#
loop_
_entity.id
_entity.type
_entity.pdbx_description
1 polymer ?
#
loop_
_entity_poly.entity_id
_entity_poly.type
_entity_poly.pdbx_seq_one_letter_code
_entity_poly.pdbx_strand_id
1 'polypeptide(L)'
;MDSLATGVSNFRAAMLGVAYGDAWGYPNERLSYDMLTLMDLRGPKLPERLIVSDDTQMTLHLAQALDGAAGKSANELQAEILAGWLTWFHDPGMRGIGRTTRTALRALDSGAAWYRSTVVHSDACGAVMRVSPCAFLPEGLWQ
;
A
#
# COMPACT_ATOMS: atom_id res chain seq x y z
N MET A 1 27.48 -10.16 8.92
CA MET A 1 27.34 -8.69 9.03
C MET A 1 26.86 -8.08 7.71
N ASP A 2 27.28 -8.58 6.54
CA ASP A 2 26.83 -8.05 5.24
C ASP A 2 25.34 -8.24 4.91
N SER A 3 24.71 -9.37 5.28
CA SER A 3 23.32 -9.66 4.86
C SER A 3 22.28 -8.69 5.44
N LEU A 4 22.45 -8.26 6.70
CA LEU A 4 21.57 -7.30 7.37
C LEU A 4 21.67 -5.90 6.75
N ALA A 5 22.88 -5.48 6.35
CA ALA A 5 23.10 -4.19 5.70
C ALA A 5 22.45 -4.16 4.29
N THR A 6 22.56 -5.26 3.52
CA THR A 6 21.83 -5.41 2.25
C THR A 6 20.31 -5.48 2.44
N GLY A 7 19.82 -6.13 3.49
CA GLY A 7 18.39 -6.23 3.78
C GLY A 7 17.74 -4.86 4.06
N VAL A 8 18.38 -4.04 4.92
CA VAL A 8 17.93 -2.67 5.21
C VAL A 8 17.99 -1.78 3.96
N SER A 9 19.03 -1.93 3.13
CA SER A 9 19.15 -1.23 1.85
C SER A 9 18.02 -1.59 0.88
N ASN A 10 17.64 -2.88 0.80
CA ASN A 10 16.59 -3.36 -0.10
C ASN A 10 15.19 -2.96 0.34
N PHE A 11 14.89 -2.98 1.65
CA PHE A 11 13.62 -2.49 2.17
C PHE A 11 13.42 -1.02 1.83
N ARG A 12 14.44 -0.19 2.10
CA ARG A 12 14.40 1.24 1.76
C ARG A 12 14.19 1.46 0.26
N ALA A 13 14.89 0.72 -0.59
CA ALA A 13 14.73 0.81 -2.04
C ALA A 13 13.31 0.44 -2.48
N ALA A 14 12.71 -0.62 -1.91
CA ALA A 14 11.34 -1.01 -2.20
C ALA A 14 10.32 0.06 -1.78
N MET A 15 10.45 0.62 -0.58
CA MET A 15 9.55 1.68 -0.09
C MET A 15 9.67 2.96 -0.92
N LEU A 16 10.89 3.36 -1.31
CA LEU A 16 11.09 4.49 -2.21
C LEU A 16 10.53 4.21 -3.61
N GLY A 17 10.70 3.00 -4.13
CA GLY A 17 10.14 2.59 -5.42
C GLY A 17 8.62 2.72 -5.46
N VAL A 18 7.93 2.26 -4.40
CA VAL A 18 6.48 2.46 -4.24
C VAL A 18 6.14 3.95 -4.25
N ALA A 19 6.80 4.75 -3.41
CA ALA A 19 6.50 6.17 -3.27
C ALA A 19 6.74 6.98 -4.55
N TYR A 20 7.85 6.72 -5.26
CA TYR A 20 8.15 7.39 -6.53
C TYR A 20 7.20 6.94 -7.63
N GLY A 21 6.91 5.64 -7.74
CA GLY A 21 5.98 5.10 -8.72
C GLY A 21 4.56 5.66 -8.53
N ASP A 22 4.07 5.64 -7.30
CA ASP A 22 2.79 6.23 -6.90
C ASP A 22 2.76 7.74 -7.20
N ALA A 23 3.72 8.53 -6.69
CA ALA A 23 3.70 9.98 -6.89
C ALA A 23 3.85 10.41 -8.36
N TRP A 24 4.51 9.60 -9.20
CA TRP A 24 4.56 9.83 -10.64
C TRP A 24 3.26 9.38 -11.33
N GLY A 25 2.67 8.27 -10.93
CA GLY A 25 1.46 7.71 -11.52
C GLY A 25 0.18 8.44 -11.12
N TYR A 26 0.09 8.93 -9.89
CA TYR A 26 -1.11 9.54 -9.31
C TYR A 26 -1.69 10.72 -10.14
N PRO A 27 -0.91 11.73 -10.58
CA PRO A 27 -1.45 12.81 -11.41
C PRO A 27 -1.84 12.35 -12.83
N ASN A 28 -1.39 11.16 -13.23
CA ASN A 28 -1.57 10.58 -14.55
C ASN A 28 -2.71 9.54 -14.60
N GLU A 29 -3.38 9.30 -13.47
CA GLU A 29 -4.47 8.32 -13.36
C GLU A 29 -5.59 8.65 -14.36
N ARG A 30 -6.13 7.61 -15.03
CA ARG A 30 -7.23 7.69 -16.01
C ARG A 30 -6.89 8.40 -17.33
N LEU A 31 -5.65 8.84 -17.55
CA LEU A 31 -5.20 9.27 -18.88
C LEU A 31 -4.99 8.04 -19.78
N SER A 32 -5.37 8.17 -21.05
CA SER A 32 -5.06 7.14 -22.05
C SER A 32 -3.56 7.12 -22.34
N TYR A 33 -3.07 6.00 -22.85
CA TYR A 33 -1.68 5.87 -23.29
C TYR A 33 -1.30 6.96 -24.31
N ASP A 34 -2.19 7.25 -25.27
CA ASP A 34 -1.98 8.29 -26.28
C ASP A 34 -1.80 9.69 -25.64
N MET A 35 -2.60 10.00 -24.61
CA MET A 35 -2.47 11.26 -23.87
C MET A 35 -1.16 11.33 -23.08
N LEU A 36 -0.74 10.21 -22.47
CA LEU A 36 0.50 10.13 -21.71
C LEU A 36 1.75 10.26 -22.59
N THR A 37 1.65 9.89 -23.86
CA THR A 37 2.78 9.85 -24.80
C THR A 37 2.76 10.96 -25.85
N LEU A 38 1.77 11.85 -25.80
CA LEU A 38 1.58 12.93 -26.78
C LEU A 38 2.81 13.85 -26.91
N MET A 39 3.50 14.12 -25.79
CA MET A 39 4.65 15.03 -25.74
C MET A 39 6.00 14.31 -25.76
N ASP A 40 6.06 13.09 -25.20
CA ASP A 40 7.26 12.24 -25.14
C ASP A 40 6.82 10.77 -25.07
N LEU A 41 7.35 9.91 -25.94
CA LEU A 41 7.05 8.48 -25.95
C LEU A 41 7.50 7.76 -24.67
N ARG A 42 8.39 8.35 -23.88
CA ARG A 42 8.81 7.85 -22.56
C ARG A 42 7.79 8.14 -21.45
N GLY A 43 6.75 8.92 -21.74
CA GLY A 43 5.70 9.29 -20.80
C GLY A 43 5.93 10.65 -20.11
N PRO A 44 5.02 11.04 -19.20
CA PRO A 44 5.08 12.33 -18.53
C PRO A 44 6.35 12.51 -17.69
N LYS A 45 6.82 13.76 -17.59
CA LYS A 45 7.93 14.10 -16.68
C LYS A 45 7.49 13.94 -15.22
N LEU A 46 8.47 13.73 -14.33
CA LEU A 46 8.24 13.77 -12.89
C LEU A 46 7.73 15.17 -12.48
N PRO A 47 6.65 15.28 -11.70
CA PRO A 47 6.17 16.57 -11.24
C PRO A 47 7.15 17.20 -10.24
N GLU A 48 7.21 18.52 -10.20
CA GLU A 48 8.08 19.28 -9.28
C GLU A 48 7.76 18.97 -7.81
N ARG A 49 6.48 18.70 -7.52
CA ARG A 49 6.00 18.28 -6.20
C ARG A 49 5.46 16.86 -6.27
N LEU A 50 6.08 15.96 -5.53
CA LEU A 50 5.63 14.58 -5.37
C LEU A 50 4.51 14.52 -4.33
N ILE A 51 3.36 13.98 -4.75
CA ILE A 51 2.21 13.73 -3.87
C ILE A 51 1.89 12.25 -3.97
N VAL A 52 1.98 11.56 -2.84
CA VAL A 52 1.63 10.14 -2.75
C VAL A 52 0.13 9.94 -2.50
N SER A 53 -0.39 8.79 -2.90
CA SER A 53 -1.79 8.38 -2.82
C SER A 53 -1.99 7.13 -1.93
N ASP A 54 -3.10 6.41 -2.11
CA ASP A 54 -3.44 5.23 -1.31
C ASP A 54 -2.38 4.13 -1.40
N ASP A 55 -1.74 3.95 -2.56
CA ASP A 55 -0.66 2.99 -2.76
C ASP A 55 0.42 3.13 -1.67
N THR A 56 1.02 4.32 -1.55
CA THR A 56 2.05 4.56 -0.54
C THR A 56 1.47 4.66 0.86
N GLN A 57 0.37 5.39 1.05
CA GLN A 57 -0.19 5.61 2.38
C GLN A 57 -0.53 4.28 3.06
N MET A 58 -1.23 3.39 2.35
CA MET A 58 -1.59 2.07 2.90
C MET A 58 -0.38 1.14 3.03
N THR A 59 0.63 1.27 2.16
CA THR A 59 1.93 0.56 2.29
C THR A 59 2.62 0.93 3.61
N LEU A 60 2.65 2.22 3.97
CA LEU A 60 3.28 2.68 5.20
C LEU A 60 2.55 2.15 6.44
N HIS A 61 1.21 2.16 6.43
CA HIS A 61 0.43 1.56 7.52
C HIS A 61 0.67 0.05 7.66
N LEU A 62 0.82 -0.68 6.54
CA LEU A 62 1.19 -2.09 6.58
C LEU A 62 2.60 -2.28 7.14
N ALA A 63 3.59 -1.54 6.62
CA ALA A 63 4.97 -1.61 7.10
C ALA A 63 5.07 -1.34 8.60
N GLN A 64 4.32 -0.36 9.12
CA GLN A 64 4.30 -0.03 10.54
C GLN A 64 3.69 -1.15 11.40
N ALA A 65 2.61 -1.80 10.95
CA ALA A 65 2.06 -2.95 11.65
C ALA A 65 3.05 -4.13 11.65
N LEU A 66 3.74 -4.37 10.53
CA LEU A 66 4.72 -5.44 10.38
C LEU A 66 6.00 -5.21 11.19
N ASP A 67 6.46 -3.98 11.37
CA ASP A 67 7.62 -3.63 12.20
C ASP A 67 7.44 -4.11 13.65
N GLY A 68 6.21 -4.07 14.16
CA GLY A 68 5.85 -4.57 15.48
C GLY A 68 5.54 -6.07 15.53
N ALA A 69 5.71 -6.86 14.47
CA ALA A 69 5.19 -8.23 14.40
C ALA A 69 5.91 -9.24 15.32
N ALA A 70 7.14 -8.96 15.75
CA ALA A 70 7.92 -9.89 16.57
C ALA A 70 7.20 -10.21 17.89
N GLY A 71 6.95 -11.50 18.13
CA GLY A 71 6.26 -11.99 19.34
C GLY A 71 4.74 -11.89 19.32
N LYS A 72 4.12 -11.40 18.23
CA LYS A 72 2.66 -11.38 18.06
C LYS A 72 2.15 -12.64 17.40
N SER A 73 0.95 -13.05 17.80
CA SER A 73 0.16 -14.05 17.08
C SER A 73 -0.37 -13.49 15.76
N ALA A 74 -0.76 -14.37 14.84
CA ALA A 74 -1.39 -13.98 13.58
C ALA A 74 -2.65 -13.11 13.79
N ASN A 75 -3.44 -13.40 14.84
CA ASN A 75 -4.64 -12.63 15.15
C ASN A 75 -4.33 -11.21 15.65
N GLU A 76 -3.28 -11.05 16.47
CA GLU A 76 -2.84 -9.73 16.93
C GLU A 76 -2.29 -8.90 15.77
N LEU A 77 -1.46 -9.50 14.93
CA LEU A 77 -0.93 -8.82 13.74
C LEU A 77 -2.05 -8.43 12.76
N GLN A 78 -3.00 -9.33 12.52
CA GLN A 78 -4.19 -9.05 11.72
C GLN A 78 -4.97 -7.86 12.30
N ALA A 79 -5.20 -7.84 13.61
CA ALA A 79 -5.92 -6.74 14.26
C ALA A 79 -5.20 -5.40 14.09
N GLU A 80 -3.86 -5.37 14.19
CA GLU A 80 -3.07 -4.15 13.99
C GLU A 80 -3.08 -3.65 12.55
N ILE A 81 -2.98 -4.55 11.56
CA ILE A 81 -3.09 -4.18 10.15
C ILE A 81 -4.46 -3.55 9.88
N LEU A 82 -5.53 -4.18 10.36
CA LEU A 82 -6.90 -3.67 10.20
C LEU A 82 -7.08 -2.32 10.91
N ALA A 83 -6.54 -2.17 12.12
CA ALA A 83 -6.57 -0.91 12.86
C ALA A 83 -5.82 0.19 12.10
N GLY A 84 -4.63 -0.09 11.56
CA GLY A 84 -3.86 0.87 10.77
C GLY A 84 -4.61 1.34 9.52
N TRP A 85 -5.29 0.44 8.81
CA TRP A 85 -6.10 0.83 7.65
C TRP A 85 -7.36 1.61 8.03
N LEU A 86 -7.99 1.34 9.18
CA LEU A 86 -9.10 2.16 9.68
C LEU A 86 -8.61 3.55 10.13
N THR A 87 -7.46 3.64 10.79
CA THR A 87 -6.82 4.92 11.12
C THR A 87 -6.59 5.75 9.86
N TRP A 88 -6.02 5.14 8.82
CA TRP A 88 -5.87 5.79 7.52
C TRP A 88 -7.21 6.22 6.90
N PHE A 89 -8.22 5.36 6.95
CA PHE A 89 -9.54 5.61 6.37
C PHE A 89 -10.24 6.85 6.99
N HIS A 90 -9.96 7.11 8.26
CA HIS A 90 -10.47 8.26 9.00
C HIS A 90 -9.57 9.50 8.91
N ASP A 91 -8.39 9.40 8.28
CA ASP A 91 -7.45 10.51 8.13
C ASP A 91 -7.97 11.52 7.07
N PRO A 92 -8.10 12.83 7.41
CA PRO A 92 -8.49 13.87 6.45
C PRO A 92 -7.56 14.00 5.23
N GLY A 93 -6.32 13.56 5.35
CA GLY A 93 -5.27 13.52 4.33
C GLY A 93 -5.22 12.23 3.51
N MET A 94 -6.15 11.30 3.72
CA MET A 94 -6.34 10.10 2.88
C MET A 94 -6.58 10.50 1.42
N ARG A 95 -5.91 9.84 0.47
CA ARG A 95 -6.04 10.10 -0.98
C ARG A 95 -6.25 8.82 -1.76
N GLY A 96 -6.76 8.95 -2.99
CA GLY A 96 -6.74 7.90 -4.02
C GLY A 96 -7.68 6.70 -3.81
N ILE A 97 -8.23 6.48 -2.62
CA ILE A 97 -8.97 5.26 -2.27
C ILE A 97 -9.96 4.77 -3.35
N GLY A 98 -9.66 3.60 -3.89
CA GLY A 98 -10.51 2.89 -4.85
C GLY A 98 -11.83 2.39 -4.25
N ARG A 99 -12.81 2.12 -5.12
CA ARG A 99 -14.17 1.67 -4.73
C ARG A 99 -14.16 0.41 -3.89
N THR A 100 -13.43 -0.63 -4.31
CA THR A 100 -13.33 -1.91 -3.60
C THR A 100 -12.80 -1.73 -2.18
N THR A 101 -11.67 -1.04 -2.04
CA THR A 101 -11.05 -0.75 -0.74
C THR A 101 -11.99 0.05 0.15
N ARG A 102 -12.64 1.08 -0.40
CA ARG A 102 -13.63 1.89 0.34
C ARG A 102 -14.80 1.06 0.83
N THR A 103 -15.34 0.17 0.00
CA THR A 103 -16.44 -0.73 0.39
C THR A 103 -16.00 -1.65 1.52
N ALA A 104 -14.82 -2.26 1.43
CA ALA A 104 -14.30 -3.14 2.46
C ALA A 104 -14.06 -2.41 3.79
N LEU A 105 -13.43 -1.24 3.76
CA LEU A 105 -13.16 -0.46 4.96
C LEU A 105 -14.44 0.06 5.62
N ARG A 106 -15.47 0.45 4.85
CA ARG A 106 -16.79 0.78 5.43
C ARG A 106 -17.45 -0.39 6.15
N ALA A 107 -17.40 -1.59 5.57
CA ALA A 107 -17.96 -2.78 6.21
C ALA A 107 -17.19 -3.11 7.50
N LEU A 108 -15.86 -3.04 7.45
CA LEU A 108 -15.01 -3.22 8.62
C LEU A 108 -15.29 -2.19 9.72
N ASP A 109 -15.41 -0.92 9.35
CA ASP A 109 -15.71 0.21 10.25
C ASP A 109 -17.10 0.07 10.91
N SER A 110 -18.05 -0.58 10.23
CA SER A 110 -19.36 -0.95 10.79
C SER A 110 -19.33 -2.18 11.72
N GLY A 111 -18.16 -2.76 11.98
CA GLY A 111 -17.97 -3.89 12.87
C GLY A 111 -18.09 -5.27 12.23
N ALA A 112 -18.16 -5.36 10.89
CA ALA A 112 -18.14 -6.64 10.21
C ALA A 112 -16.77 -7.32 10.33
N ALA A 113 -16.76 -8.65 10.45
CA ALA A 113 -15.52 -9.41 10.43
C ALA A 113 -14.79 -9.24 9.09
N TRP A 114 -13.45 -9.14 9.12
CA TRP A 114 -12.64 -8.78 7.95
C TRP A 114 -12.90 -9.64 6.70
N TYR A 115 -13.11 -10.95 6.88
CA TYR A 115 -13.36 -11.89 5.79
C TYR A 115 -14.74 -11.68 5.15
N ARG A 116 -15.70 -11.10 5.88
CA ARG A 116 -17.01 -10.68 5.35
C ARG A 116 -16.97 -9.29 4.74
N SER A 117 -16.07 -8.43 5.21
CA SER A 117 -15.83 -7.11 4.63
C SER A 117 -15.12 -7.19 3.27
N THR A 118 -14.48 -8.32 2.97
CA THR A 118 -13.76 -8.54 1.73
C THR A 118 -14.70 -8.63 0.53
N VAL A 119 -14.42 -7.86 -0.52
CA VAL A 119 -15.14 -7.93 -1.79
C VAL A 119 -14.51 -9.04 -2.65
N VAL A 120 -14.90 -10.28 -2.40
CA VAL A 120 -14.29 -11.52 -2.93
C VAL A 120 -14.18 -11.62 -4.46
N HIS A 121 -15.01 -10.90 -5.21
CA HIS A 121 -14.99 -10.93 -6.69
C HIS A 121 -14.29 -9.72 -7.31
N SER A 122 -13.60 -8.92 -6.52
CA SER A 122 -12.84 -7.79 -7.07
C SER A 122 -11.50 -8.25 -7.63
N ASP A 123 -11.20 -7.76 -8.82
CA ASP A 123 -9.92 -7.86 -9.54
C ASP A 123 -9.07 -6.58 -9.42
N ALA A 124 -9.40 -5.70 -8.47
CA ALA A 124 -8.72 -4.42 -8.30
C ALA A 124 -7.32 -4.58 -7.70
N CYS A 125 -6.43 -3.63 -8.00
CA CYS A 125 -5.03 -3.63 -7.55
C CYS A 125 -4.81 -3.36 -6.06
N GLY A 126 -5.86 -3.04 -5.29
CA GLY A 126 -5.77 -2.50 -3.93
C GLY A 126 -4.88 -3.28 -2.96
N ALA A 127 -4.79 -4.61 -3.10
CA ALA A 127 -3.90 -5.45 -2.31
C ALA A 127 -2.46 -5.46 -2.86
N VAL A 128 -2.30 -5.63 -4.18
CA VAL A 128 -1.00 -5.77 -4.85
C VAL A 128 -0.18 -4.48 -4.76
N MET A 129 -0.82 -3.31 -4.84
CA MET A 129 -0.13 -2.02 -4.79
C MET A 129 0.61 -1.76 -3.46
N ARG A 130 0.23 -2.48 -2.39
CA ARG A 130 0.71 -2.22 -1.02
C ARG A 130 1.39 -3.40 -0.33
N VAL A 131 1.58 -4.53 -1.01
CA VAL A 131 2.07 -5.78 -0.39
C VAL A 131 3.58 -5.80 -0.19
N SER A 132 4.34 -4.86 -0.74
CA SER A 132 5.81 -4.90 -0.74
C SER A 132 6.48 -5.04 0.65
N PRO A 133 5.97 -4.47 1.77
CA PRO A 133 6.57 -4.66 3.09
C PRO A 133 6.61 -6.13 3.53
N CYS A 134 5.66 -6.93 3.05
CA CYS A 134 5.58 -8.36 3.33
C CYS A 134 6.84 -9.11 2.90
N ALA A 135 7.47 -8.72 1.79
CA ALA A 135 8.66 -9.40 1.28
C ALA A 135 9.87 -9.36 2.24
N PHE A 136 9.78 -8.61 3.34
CA PHE A 136 10.86 -8.39 4.30
C PHE A 136 10.59 -8.93 5.71
N LEU A 137 9.50 -9.67 5.96
CA LEU A 137 9.36 -10.34 7.27
C LEU A 137 10.39 -11.47 7.42
N PRO A 138 10.79 -11.79 8.66
CA PRO A 138 11.64 -12.94 8.95
C PRO A 138 11.10 -14.27 8.37
N GLU A 139 12.01 -15.17 8.04
CA GLU A 139 11.65 -16.56 7.69
C GLU A 139 10.82 -17.21 8.80
N GLY A 140 9.76 -17.93 8.41
CA GLY A 140 8.83 -18.60 9.35
C GLY A 140 7.57 -17.81 9.73
N LEU A 141 7.46 -16.53 9.35
CA LEU A 141 6.19 -15.76 9.44
C LEU A 141 5.28 -15.92 8.21
N TRP A 142 5.80 -16.55 7.15
CA TRP A 142 5.14 -16.71 5.84
C TRP A 142 4.60 -18.12 5.56
N GLN A 143 4.68 -19.06 6.50
CA GLN A 143 4.36 -20.48 6.28
C GLN A 143 3.20 -20.95 7.15
#